data_AF-A0A562HZ62-F1
#
_entry.id   AF-A0A562HZ62-F1
#
_cell.length_a   1.000
_cell.length_b   1.000
_cell.length_c   1.000
_cell.angle_alpha   90.00
_cell.angle_beta   90.00
_cell.angle_gamma   90.00
#
_symmetry.space_group_name_H-M   'P 1'
#
loop_
_entity.id
_entity.type
_entity.pdbx_description
1 polymer ?
#
loop_
_entity_poly.entity_id
_entity_poly.type
_entity_poly.pdbx_seq_one_letter_code
_entity_poly.pdbx_strand_id
1 'polypeptide(L)'
;MNMKIEDLFVLAKNKGLFSHNWYVNTYGGKFKNDFESFSDYVKKSNFSPVNPSPKFDNESYHRMYVDVYHSQQSPLVHFLSHGEKEGRGYTAVSHKWSPSDNLNYENSLPLKAYLLKIAVCLHIYYADYIDRFYEALEQLPVKVDVFITLADEKNKKKAIERFSKHPKVNNVFLKCVPNKGRNFGPLLVEFANRLSDYDLFCHLHSKKSLYSGREQTQWSDYLTEYLLRDPAVVTKILNAFLKDPDIGIYYPTTFWMMPSWVNHVTCNKGYMKSWYEKLGLPESTDFLSYPAGGMFWARPKALKGILDKTYTYENFPDEPLPNDGSMLHALERVLGLLAEHNGYSQLFYHPASGRFTKDQSYVVANYQNSLDKMLPHLERIHLLSFDVFDTLVRRKFTVPDYAKLKLGQELVKQGVIANPKDFVSTRNTAEFSLREKAKFQGDVRIEDIYVELAERLNLSKEQGQLLMNREFELDFEMIQPKQEMVDLFNYLGAKGHILWVISDTYYNCKQVGLMLRKVGISVPYRLLVSSAEQKRKDNGSMWQMVKEDLKREGITSYLHIGDNVVADAQLPGDLGLATMHILHPIDKWQALGFPVVLKGDSALDEAEILKWGGLISNIGRTPFLGD
;
A
#
# COMPACT_ATOMS: atom_id res chain seq x y z
N MET A 1 25.41 29.87 -12.13
CA MET A 1 24.50 30.69 -12.96
C MET A 1 23.32 29.79 -13.28
N ASN A 2 22.12 30.11 -12.79
CA ASN A 2 20.94 29.28 -13.10
C ASN A 2 20.63 29.40 -14.59
N MET A 3 20.68 28.28 -15.32
CA MET A 3 20.32 28.24 -16.74
C MET A 3 18.84 28.59 -16.89
N LYS A 4 18.48 29.31 -17.96
CA LYS A 4 17.08 29.57 -18.28
C LYS A 4 16.43 28.27 -18.77
N ILE A 5 15.12 28.15 -18.60
CA ILE A 5 14.39 26.93 -18.97
C ILE A 5 14.44 26.67 -20.48
N GLU A 6 14.51 27.73 -21.29
CA GLU A 6 14.69 27.69 -22.74
C GLU A 6 16.06 27.10 -23.13
N ASP A 7 17.12 27.46 -22.40
CA ASP A 7 18.47 26.92 -22.62
C ASP A 7 18.51 25.42 -22.28
N LEU A 8 17.85 25.05 -21.18
CA LEU A 8 17.72 23.65 -20.74
C LEU A 8 16.91 22.82 -21.74
N PHE A 9 15.86 23.38 -22.34
CA PHE A 9 15.10 22.73 -23.40
C PHE A 9 15.98 22.41 -24.62
N VAL A 10 16.75 23.40 -25.09
CA VAL A 10 17.67 23.20 -26.22
C VAL A 10 18.71 22.13 -25.89
N LEU A 11 19.28 22.17 -24.69
CA LEU A 11 20.25 21.19 -24.22
C LEU A 11 19.65 19.77 -24.13
N ALA A 12 18.43 19.65 -23.59
CA ALA A 12 17.70 18.39 -23.48
C ALA A 12 17.44 17.75 -24.85
N LYS A 13 17.04 18.55 -25.85
CA LYS A 13 16.86 18.08 -27.23
C LYS A 13 18.19 17.67 -27.87
N ASN A 14 19.25 18.48 -27.72
CA ASN A 14 20.56 18.19 -28.30
C ASN A 14 21.18 16.90 -27.75
N LYS A 15 20.99 16.62 -26.45
CA LYS A 15 21.41 15.35 -25.82
C LYS A 15 20.44 14.19 -26.10
N GLY A 16 19.30 14.44 -26.76
CA GLY A 16 18.26 13.45 -27.02
C GLY A 16 17.56 12.93 -25.76
N LEU A 17 17.59 13.71 -24.67
CA LEU A 17 16.96 13.39 -23.39
C LEU A 17 15.51 13.87 -23.30
N PHE A 18 15.08 14.75 -24.21
CA PHE A 18 13.69 15.11 -24.41
C PHE A 18 13.26 14.86 -25.87
N SER A 19 12.06 14.29 -26.05
CA SER A 19 11.48 14.04 -27.38
C SER A 19 10.00 14.42 -27.40
N HIS A 20 9.67 15.49 -28.12
CA HIS A 20 8.29 15.99 -28.28
C HIS A 20 7.35 14.89 -28.80
N ASN A 21 7.66 14.27 -29.94
CA ASN A 21 6.80 13.26 -30.54
C ASN A 21 6.56 12.07 -29.60
N TRP A 22 7.60 11.62 -28.89
CA TRP A 22 7.45 10.53 -27.94
C TRP A 22 6.59 10.94 -26.74
N TYR A 23 6.81 12.14 -26.19
CA TYR A 23 6.06 12.65 -25.05
C TYR A 23 4.56 12.80 -25.37
N VAL A 24 4.24 13.39 -26.53
CA VAL A 24 2.85 13.55 -27.00
C VAL A 24 2.19 12.21 -27.27
N ASN A 25 2.89 11.27 -27.90
CA ASN A 25 2.34 9.94 -28.15
C ASN A 25 2.07 9.16 -26.85
N THR A 26 2.89 9.38 -25.82
CA THR A 26 2.79 8.66 -24.54
C THR A 26 1.71 9.25 -23.64
N TYR A 27 1.76 10.56 -23.38
CA TYR A 27 0.89 11.22 -22.40
C TYR A 27 -0.31 11.92 -23.03
N GLY A 28 -0.34 12.05 -24.35
CA GLY A 28 -1.31 12.87 -25.05
C GLY A 28 -1.03 14.37 -24.89
N GLY A 29 -2.07 15.17 -25.07
CA GLY A 29 -1.99 16.63 -25.04
C GLY A 29 -1.88 17.26 -26.43
N LYS A 30 -2.41 18.48 -26.56
CA LYS A 30 -2.30 19.29 -27.76
C LYS A 30 -1.41 20.49 -27.44
N PHE A 31 -0.14 20.40 -27.85
CA PHE A 31 0.85 21.46 -27.65
C PHE A 31 1.07 22.22 -28.95
N LYS A 32 1.27 23.53 -28.88
CA LYS A 32 1.52 24.37 -30.06
C LYS A 32 2.93 24.20 -30.61
N ASN A 33 3.87 23.79 -29.76
CA ASN A 33 5.27 23.58 -30.10
C ASN A 33 5.95 22.65 -29.09
N ASP A 34 7.16 22.20 -29.43
CA ASP A 34 7.98 21.32 -28.58
C ASP A 34 8.25 21.89 -27.18
N PHE A 35 8.43 23.22 -27.06
CA PHE A 35 8.74 23.87 -25.79
C PHE A 35 7.56 23.83 -24.81
N GLU A 36 6.32 23.93 -25.30
CA GLU A 36 5.13 23.75 -24.46
C GLU A 36 5.06 22.32 -23.89
N SER A 37 5.35 21.29 -24.70
CA SER A 37 5.40 19.91 -24.20
C SER A 37 6.55 19.67 -23.20
N PHE A 38 7.69 20.34 -23.39
CA PHE A 38 8.78 20.31 -22.42
C PHE A 38 8.38 21.00 -21.10
N SER A 39 7.68 22.13 -21.17
CA SER A 39 7.17 22.83 -19.99
C SER A 39 6.15 21.99 -19.22
N ASP A 40 5.27 21.27 -19.92
CA ASP A 40 4.35 20.30 -19.31
C ASP A 40 5.10 19.18 -18.57
N TYR A 41 6.13 18.61 -19.21
CA TYR A 41 7.02 17.63 -18.57
C TYR A 41 7.68 18.21 -17.31
N VAL A 42 8.30 19.38 -17.40
CA VAL A 42 9.01 20.01 -16.27
C VAL A 42 8.06 20.22 -15.09
N LYS A 43 6.83 20.67 -15.34
CA LYS A 43 5.80 20.83 -14.31
C LYS A 43 5.43 19.48 -13.67
N LYS A 44 5.07 18.48 -14.47
CA LYS A 44 4.56 17.17 -13.99
C LYS A 44 5.64 16.32 -13.32
N SER A 45 6.87 16.38 -13.83
CA SER A 45 7.99 15.55 -13.36
C SER A 45 8.39 15.76 -11.90
N ASN A 46 7.95 16.86 -11.27
CA ASN A 46 8.15 17.13 -9.85
C ASN A 46 7.31 16.23 -8.93
N PHE A 47 6.16 15.76 -9.41
CA PHE A 47 5.19 15.01 -8.62
C PHE A 47 4.64 13.76 -9.32
N SER A 48 5.10 13.45 -10.53
CA SER A 48 4.61 12.33 -11.33
C SER A 48 5.76 11.60 -12.03
N PRO A 49 5.68 10.28 -12.25
CA PRO A 49 6.74 9.51 -12.89
C PRO A 49 6.65 9.62 -14.42
N VAL A 50 6.29 10.80 -14.95
CA VAL A 50 6.32 11.07 -16.38
C VAL A 50 7.76 11.18 -16.84
N ASN A 51 8.07 10.57 -17.98
CA ASN A 51 9.41 10.57 -18.56
C ASN A 51 9.49 11.62 -19.68
N PRO A 52 10.67 12.20 -19.96
CA PRO A 52 10.85 13.15 -21.07
C PRO A 52 11.16 12.47 -22.41
N SER A 53 11.67 11.23 -22.37
CA SER A 53 12.02 10.39 -23.52
C SER A 53 12.27 8.94 -23.05
N PRO A 54 12.44 7.96 -23.95
CA PRO A 54 12.86 6.60 -23.58
C PRO A 54 14.22 6.51 -22.88
N LYS A 55 15.05 7.56 -22.97
CA LYS A 55 16.44 7.54 -22.47
C LYS A 55 16.57 8.00 -21.01
N PHE A 56 15.52 8.50 -20.40
CA PHE A 56 15.60 9.07 -19.06
C PHE A 56 14.39 8.65 -18.22
N ASP A 57 14.64 7.86 -17.19
CA ASP A 57 13.63 7.38 -16.24
C ASP A 57 13.51 8.31 -15.03
N ASN A 58 12.39 9.03 -14.95
CA ASN A 58 12.12 10.04 -13.95
C ASN A 58 12.01 9.45 -12.54
N GLU A 59 11.29 8.34 -12.41
CA GLU A 59 11.12 7.62 -11.14
C GLU A 59 12.46 7.11 -10.62
N SER A 60 13.26 6.47 -11.48
CA SER A 60 14.56 5.91 -11.10
C SER A 60 15.51 6.99 -10.63
N TYR A 61 15.54 8.15 -11.30
CA TYR A 61 16.38 9.27 -10.90
C TYR A 61 15.98 9.82 -9.52
N HIS A 62 14.70 10.04 -9.25
CA HIS A 62 14.24 10.48 -7.92
C HIS A 62 14.50 9.44 -6.81
N ARG A 63 14.39 8.14 -7.12
CA ARG A 63 14.71 7.08 -6.14
C ARG A 63 16.21 7.00 -5.83
N MET A 64 17.07 7.21 -6.83
CA MET A 64 18.52 7.29 -6.62
C MET A 64 18.92 8.55 -5.85
N TYR A 65 18.19 9.65 -6.06
CA TYR A 65 18.52 10.98 -5.54
C TYR A 65 17.33 11.60 -4.83
N VAL A 66 17.06 11.09 -3.62
CA VAL A 66 15.91 11.50 -2.80
C VAL A 66 15.96 12.98 -2.40
N ASP A 67 17.16 13.58 -2.36
CA ASP A 67 17.37 15.01 -2.15
C ASP A 67 16.70 15.86 -3.26
N VAL A 68 16.77 15.38 -4.52
CA VAL A 68 16.12 16.03 -5.66
C VAL A 68 14.60 15.96 -5.53
N TYR A 69 14.07 14.79 -5.15
CA TYR A 69 12.64 14.61 -4.89
C TYR A 69 12.14 15.53 -3.76
N HIS A 70 12.86 15.59 -2.64
CA HIS A 70 12.50 16.45 -1.51
C HIS A 70 12.62 17.94 -1.82
N SER A 71 13.50 18.32 -2.75
CA SER A 71 13.61 19.69 -3.24
C SER A 71 12.55 20.07 -4.28
N GLN A 72 11.66 19.13 -4.66
CA GLN A 72 10.63 19.29 -5.69
C GLN A 72 11.18 19.79 -7.03
N GLN A 73 12.38 19.35 -7.39
CA GLN A 73 13.00 19.68 -8.66
C GLN A 73 12.70 18.63 -9.73
N SER A 74 12.56 19.10 -10.96
CA SER A 74 12.39 18.23 -12.12
C SER A 74 13.69 17.44 -12.33
N PRO A 75 13.64 16.10 -12.39
CA PRO A 75 14.82 15.26 -12.54
C PRO A 75 15.74 15.63 -13.71
N LEU A 76 15.17 15.80 -14.90
CA LEU A 76 15.97 16.15 -16.07
C LEU A 76 16.55 17.57 -15.95
N VAL A 77 15.79 18.53 -15.42
CA VAL A 77 16.29 19.89 -15.19
C VAL A 77 17.45 19.89 -14.19
N HIS A 78 17.30 19.16 -13.08
CA HIS A 78 18.36 18.97 -12.09
C HIS A 78 19.59 18.33 -12.74
N PHE A 79 19.41 17.22 -13.46
CA PHE A 79 20.50 16.51 -14.11
C PHE A 79 21.29 17.42 -15.07
N LEU A 80 20.60 18.15 -15.95
CA LEU A 80 21.22 19.05 -16.92
C LEU A 80 21.91 20.27 -16.27
N SER A 81 21.34 20.79 -15.18
CA SER A 81 21.87 22.00 -14.52
C SER A 81 23.05 21.69 -13.58
N HIS A 82 22.95 20.56 -12.85
CA HIS A 82 23.85 20.22 -11.76
C HIS A 82 24.31 18.75 -11.81
N GLY A 83 23.36 17.81 -11.96
CA GLY A 83 23.62 16.38 -11.78
C GLY A 83 24.73 15.80 -12.67
N GLU A 84 24.85 16.25 -13.92
CA GLU A 84 25.93 15.81 -14.83
C GLU A 84 27.32 16.20 -14.28
N LYS A 85 27.47 17.42 -13.73
CA LYS A 85 28.73 17.88 -13.13
C LYS A 85 29.01 17.22 -11.79
N GLU A 86 27.97 16.83 -11.06
CA GLU A 86 28.06 16.09 -9.81
C GLU A 86 28.34 14.59 -10.01
N GLY A 87 28.38 14.11 -11.26
CA GLY A 87 28.59 12.70 -11.56
C GLY A 87 27.37 11.81 -11.30
N ARG A 88 26.17 12.39 -11.19
CA ARG A 88 24.92 11.65 -10.99
C ARG A 88 24.53 10.91 -12.28
N GLY A 89 24.47 9.58 -12.22
CA GLY A 89 23.97 8.75 -13.32
C GLY A 89 22.44 8.78 -13.46
N TYR A 90 21.96 8.41 -14.64
CA TYR A 90 20.54 8.19 -14.96
C TYR A 90 20.38 6.89 -15.77
N THR A 91 19.16 6.37 -15.82
CA THR A 91 18.84 5.14 -16.55
C THR A 91 17.83 5.43 -17.66
N ALA A 92 17.80 4.56 -18.67
CA ALA A 92 16.71 4.51 -19.63
C ALA A 92 15.41 4.04 -18.96
N VAL A 93 14.26 4.37 -19.57
CA VAL A 93 12.95 4.01 -19.05
C VAL A 93 12.83 2.50 -18.90
N SER A 94 12.50 2.05 -17.69
CA SER A 94 12.29 0.63 -17.38
C SER A 94 10.95 0.46 -16.68
N HIS A 95 9.98 -0.11 -17.38
CA HIS A 95 8.67 -0.40 -16.80
C HIS A 95 8.77 -1.63 -15.89
N LYS A 96 8.67 -1.42 -14.57
CA LYS A 96 8.52 -2.53 -13.58
C LYS A 96 7.25 -3.35 -13.82
N TRP A 97 6.24 -2.69 -14.37
CA TRP A 97 4.94 -3.26 -14.68
C TRP A 97 4.37 -2.59 -15.91
N SER A 98 3.64 -3.35 -16.72
CA SER A 98 2.89 -2.85 -17.86
C SER A 98 1.49 -3.45 -17.82
N PRO A 99 0.45 -2.65 -18.10
CA PRO A 99 -0.90 -3.16 -18.24
C PRO A 99 -0.98 -4.31 -19.26
N SER A 100 -1.64 -5.41 -18.87
CA SER A 100 -1.93 -6.54 -19.77
C SER A 100 -2.97 -6.19 -20.84
N ASP A 101 -3.84 -5.22 -20.58
CA ASP A 101 -4.85 -4.74 -21.51
C ASP A 101 -4.39 -3.53 -22.33
N ASN A 102 -5.09 -3.22 -23.43
CA ASN A 102 -4.78 -2.09 -24.30
C ASN A 102 -6.00 -1.19 -24.50
N LEU A 103 -6.31 -0.38 -23.48
CA LEU A 103 -7.44 0.55 -23.53
C LEU A 103 -7.00 1.89 -24.10
N ASN A 104 -7.58 2.24 -25.25
CA ASN A 104 -7.34 3.52 -25.92
C ASN A 104 -8.63 4.31 -26.04
N TYR A 105 -8.58 5.55 -25.56
CA TYR A 105 -9.67 6.52 -25.65
C TYR A 105 -9.21 7.73 -26.46
N GLU A 106 -10.15 8.31 -27.20
CA GLU A 106 -9.91 9.41 -28.13
C GLU A 106 -9.51 10.70 -27.38
N ASN A 107 -8.68 11.53 -28.04
CA ASN A 107 -8.23 12.82 -27.51
C ASN A 107 -9.22 13.98 -27.78
N SER A 108 -10.38 13.70 -28.34
CA SER A 108 -11.46 14.66 -28.61
C SER A 108 -12.74 14.23 -27.91
N LEU A 109 -13.48 15.20 -27.37
CA LEU A 109 -14.80 14.92 -26.79
C LEU A 109 -15.89 14.86 -27.87
N PRO A 110 -16.76 13.85 -27.86
CA PRO A 110 -17.97 13.84 -28.66
C PRO A 110 -19.01 14.82 -28.09
N LEU A 111 -19.95 15.28 -28.92
CA LEU A 111 -21.00 16.24 -28.50
C LEU A 111 -21.81 15.76 -27.29
N LYS A 112 -22.06 14.44 -27.17
CA LYS A 112 -22.76 13.85 -26.02
C LYS A 112 -22.05 14.08 -24.68
N ALA A 113 -20.73 14.27 -24.68
CA ALA A 113 -19.97 14.55 -23.45
C ALA A 113 -20.38 15.87 -22.80
N TYR A 114 -20.78 16.85 -23.61
CA TYR A 114 -21.23 18.16 -23.13
C TYR A 114 -22.64 18.13 -22.54
N LEU A 115 -23.36 17.02 -22.67
CA LEU A 115 -24.70 16.81 -22.09
C LEU A 115 -24.64 16.11 -20.72
N LEU A 116 -23.48 15.58 -20.32
CA LEU A 116 -23.32 14.92 -19.03
C LEU A 116 -23.55 15.90 -17.89
N LYS A 117 -24.40 15.53 -16.94
CA LYS A 117 -24.50 16.21 -15.64
C LYS A 117 -23.38 15.73 -14.76
N ILE A 118 -22.40 16.61 -14.53
CA ILE A 118 -21.20 16.30 -13.75
C ILE A 118 -21.14 17.16 -12.49
N ALA A 119 -20.98 16.51 -11.34
CA ALA A 119 -20.68 17.15 -10.07
C ALA A 119 -19.19 17.06 -9.73
N VAL A 120 -18.57 18.14 -9.28
CA VAL A 120 -17.24 18.13 -8.68
C VAL A 120 -17.39 18.44 -7.18
N CYS A 121 -17.16 17.44 -6.35
CA CYS A 121 -17.23 17.51 -4.90
C CYS A 121 -15.85 17.82 -4.32
N LEU A 122 -15.73 18.96 -3.64
CA LEU A 122 -14.50 19.47 -3.06
C LEU A 122 -14.67 19.59 -1.54
N HIS A 123 -13.96 18.75 -0.78
CA HIS A 123 -13.81 18.97 0.65
C HIS A 123 -12.57 19.82 0.94
N ILE A 124 -12.78 21.05 1.40
CA ILE A 124 -11.73 22.04 1.64
C ILE A 124 -11.54 22.24 3.14
N TYR A 125 -10.48 21.61 3.66
CA TYR A 125 -9.96 21.84 5.00
C TYR A 125 -8.89 22.95 5.01
N TYR A 126 -7.99 22.93 4.01
CA TYR A 126 -6.95 23.95 3.86
C TYR A 126 -7.37 25.06 2.88
N ALA A 127 -7.35 26.31 3.33
CA ALA A 127 -7.92 27.45 2.60
C ALA A 127 -7.23 27.77 1.26
N ASP A 128 -5.95 27.43 1.10
CA ASP A 128 -5.19 27.57 -0.14
C ASP A 128 -5.72 26.66 -1.26
N TYR A 129 -6.40 25.56 -0.92
CA TYR A 129 -7.01 24.67 -1.91
C TYR A 129 -8.22 25.29 -2.62
N ILE A 130 -8.79 26.39 -2.14
CA ILE A 130 -9.78 27.16 -2.90
C ILE A 130 -9.19 27.61 -4.22
N ASP A 131 -7.99 28.20 -4.19
CA ASP A 131 -7.33 28.71 -5.38
C ASP A 131 -6.76 27.56 -6.23
N ARG A 132 -6.18 26.53 -5.59
CA ARG A 132 -5.63 25.36 -6.33
C ARG A 132 -6.69 24.59 -7.10
N PHE A 133 -7.88 24.38 -6.51
CA PHE A 133 -8.99 23.72 -7.19
C PHE A 133 -9.64 24.63 -8.23
N TYR A 134 -9.72 25.94 -7.98
CA TYR A 134 -10.13 26.91 -9.00
C TYR A 134 -9.23 26.78 -10.25
N GLU A 135 -7.91 26.83 -10.07
CA GLU A 135 -6.93 26.70 -11.16
C GLU A 135 -7.01 25.33 -11.86
N ALA A 136 -7.23 24.26 -11.10
CA ALA A 136 -7.38 22.91 -11.66
C ALA A 136 -8.61 22.78 -12.58
N LEU A 137 -9.67 23.57 -12.37
CA LEU A 137 -10.86 23.57 -13.22
C LEU A 137 -10.69 24.35 -14.52
N GLU A 138 -9.68 25.21 -14.67
CA GLU A 138 -9.56 26.12 -15.84
C GLU A 138 -9.52 25.37 -17.17
N GLN A 139 -8.81 24.23 -17.19
CA GLN A 139 -8.62 23.41 -18.39
C GLN A 139 -9.67 22.31 -18.56
N LEU A 140 -10.68 22.27 -17.69
CA LEU A 140 -11.73 21.26 -17.76
C LEU A 140 -12.47 21.36 -19.11
N PRO A 141 -12.64 20.26 -19.85
CA PRO A 141 -13.15 20.35 -21.21
C PRO A 141 -14.67 20.57 -21.27
N VAL A 142 -15.38 20.36 -20.15
CA VAL A 142 -16.84 20.51 -19.99
C VAL A 142 -17.16 21.47 -18.82
N LYS A 143 -18.43 21.88 -18.71
CA LYS A 143 -18.92 22.62 -17.53
C LYS A 143 -19.44 21.64 -16.47
N VAL A 144 -19.35 22.04 -15.21
CA VAL A 144 -19.72 21.21 -14.05
C VAL A 144 -20.49 22.00 -13.00
N ASP A 145 -21.22 21.30 -12.14
CA ASP A 145 -21.65 21.84 -10.86
C ASP A 145 -20.61 21.55 -9.80
N VAL A 146 -20.36 22.52 -8.91
CA VAL A 146 -19.35 22.38 -7.85
C VAL A 146 -20.02 22.30 -6.49
N PHE A 147 -19.72 21.25 -5.76
CA PHE A 147 -20.20 20.97 -4.40
C PHE A 147 -19.02 21.15 -3.45
N ILE A 148 -19.12 22.09 -2.51
CA ILE A 148 -18.03 22.47 -1.61
C ILE A 148 -18.45 22.21 -0.17
N THR A 149 -17.68 21.38 0.53
CA THR A 149 -17.71 21.38 2.00
C THR A 149 -16.49 22.12 2.51
N LEU A 150 -16.68 23.02 3.46
CA LEU A 150 -15.64 23.93 3.95
C LEU A 150 -15.52 23.80 5.47
N ALA A 151 -14.33 23.46 5.97
CA ALA A 151 -14.12 23.26 7.41
C ALA A 151 -14.05 24.59 8.20
N ASP A 152 -13.61 25.68 7.57
CA ASP A 152 -13.52 27.01 8.19
C ASP A 152 -14.43 28.02 7.47
N GLU A 153 -15.50 28.42 8.16
CA GLU A 153 -16.51 29.34 7.64
C GLU A 153 -15.93 30.73 7.25
N LYS A 154 -14.78 31.13 7.81
CA LYS A 154 -14.13 32.40 7.41
C LYS A 154 -13.81 32.46 5.91
N ASN A 155 -13.57 31.29 5.29
CA ASN A 155 -13.23 31.21 3.88
C ASN A 155 -14.45 31.10 2.96
N LYS A 156 -15.68 31.08 3.50
CA LYS A 156 -16.94 30.89 2.76
C LYS A 156 -17.13 31.94 1.66
N LYS A 157 -16.93 33.21 2.01
CA LYS A 157 -17.07 34.33 1.07
C LYS A 157 -16.09 34.19 -0.11
N LYS A 158 -14.81 33.92 0.20
CA LYS A 158 -13.76 33.69 -0.81
C LYS A 158 -14.12 32.54 -1.74
N ALA A 159 -14.55 31.39 -1.19
CA ALA A 159 -14.93 30.22 -1.98
C ALA A 159 -16.10 30.53 -2.93
N ILE A 160 -17.19 31.12 -2.44
CA ILE A 160 -18.34 31.49 -3.27
C ILE A 160 -17.92 32.46 -4.38
N GLU A 161 -17.19 33.52 -4.04
CA GLU A 161 -16.75 34.53 -5.01
C GLU A 161 -15.87 33.96 -6.11
N ARG A 162 -14.97 33.02 -5.77
CA ARG A 162 -14.10 32.33 -6.72
C ARG A 162 -14.89 31.41 -7.64
N PHE A 163 -15.60 30.43 -7.08
CA PHE A 163 -16.23 29.38 -7.90
C PHE A 163 -17.45 29.87 -8.68
N SER A 164 -18.21 30.85 -8.18
CA SER A 164 -19.38 31.40 -8.90
C SER A 164 -19.00 32.18 -10.17
N LYS A 165 -17.77 32.70 -10.23
CA LYS A 165 -17.24 33.43 -11.39
C LYS A 165 -16.44 32.52 -12.34
N HIS A 166 -16.24 31.26 -12.00
CA HIS A 166 -15.40 30.37 -12.79
C HIS A 166 -16.11 29.96 -14.10
N PRO A 167 -15.48 30.10 -15.28
CA PRO A 167 -16.15 29.91 -16.58
C PRO A 167 -16.64 28.48 -16.85
N LYS A 168 -16.09 27.49 -16.12
CA LYS A 168 -16.48 26.08 -16.19
C LYS A 168 -17.51 25.66 -15.14
N VAL A 169 -17.95 26.56 -14.27
CA VAL A 169 -18.89 26.24 -13.21
C VAL A 169 -20.28 26.75 -13.59
N ASN A 170 -21.27 25.85 -13.54
CA ASN A 170 -22.67 26.20 -13.76
C ASN A 170 -23.31 26.66 -12.45
N ASN A 171 -23.21 25.84 -11.40
CA ASN A 171 -23.75 26.13 -10.08
C ASN A 171 -22.73 25.84 -8.97
N VAL A 172 -22.85 26.55 -7.85
CA VAL A 172 -22.05 26.34 -6.64
C VAL A 172 -22.97 25.99 -5.47
N PHE A 173 -22.69 24.86 -4.82
CA PHE A 173 -23.37 24.41 -3.61
C PHE A 173 -22.36 24.31 -2.47
N LEU A 174 -22.46 25.20 -1.48
CA LEU A 174 -21.49 25.25 -0.39
C LEU A 174 -22.13 24.98 0.97
N LYS A 175 -21.46 24.15 1.77
CA LYS A 175 -21.78 23.88 3.18
C LYS A 175 -20.55 24.07 4.05
N CYS A 176 -20.72 24.77 5.18
CA CYS A 176 -19.71 24.79 6.24
C CYS A 176 -19.94 23.58 7.14
N VAL A 177 -18.90 22.84 7.48
CA VAL A 177 -19.00 21.52 8.12
C VAL A 177 -18.06 21.40 9.32
N PRO A 178 -18.39 20.58 10.33
CA PRO A 178 -17.46 20.28 11.41
C PRO A 178 -16.24 19.49 10.89
N ASN A 179 -15.13 19.53 11.63
CA ASN A 179 -13.97 18.69 11.39
C ASN A 179 -14.23 17.25 11.87
N LYS A 180 -15.12 16.52 11.17
CA LYS A 180 -15.55 15.17 11.54
C LYS A 180 -15.77 14.31 10.30
N GLY A 181 -15.25 13.09 10.32
CA GLY A 181 -15.37 12.14 9.20
C GLY A 181 -14.41 12.37 8.03
N ARG A 182 -13.33 13.16 8.21
CA ARG A 182 -12.34 13.54 7.18
C ARG A 182 -13.02 14.00 5.88
N ASN A 183 -12.61 13.44 4.73
CA ASN A 183 -13.17 13.82 3.44
C ASN A 183 -14.52 13.14 3.12
N PHE A 184 -14.79 11.96 3.69
CA PHE A 184 -16.00 11.19 3.38
C PHE A 184 -17.22 11.65 4.20
N GLY A 185 -17.05 11.97 5.48
CA GLY A 185 -18.15 12.42 6.33
C GLY A 185 -18.92 13.60 5.72
N PRO A 186 -18.25 14.72 5.41
CA PRO A 186 -18.89 15.88 4.77
C PRO A 186 -19.51 15.56 3.41
N LEU A 187 -18.87 14.73 2.57
CA LEU A 187 -19.44 14.29 1.30
C LEU A 187 -20.77 13.54 1.51
N LEU A 188 -20.74 12.56 2.44
CA LEU A 188 -21.85 11.65 2.67
C LEU A 188 -23.03 12.31 3.38
N VAL A 189 -22.76 13.17 4.37
CA VAL A 189 -23.79 13.88 5.13
C VAL A 189 -24.44 14.97 4.29
N GLU A 190 -23.65 15.78 3.59
CA GLU A 190 -24.20 16.99 2.93
C GLU A 190 -24.71 16.72 1.52
N PHE A 191 -24.08 15.81 0.77
CA PHE A 191 -24.25 15.75 -0.68
C PHE A 191 -24.69 14.40 -1.24
N ALA A 192 -24.50 13.27 -0.54
CA ALA A 192 -24.76 11.92 -1.08
C ALA A 192 -26.11 11.78 -1.81
N ASN A 193 -27.21 12.14 -1.15
CA ASN A 193 -28.57 12.03 -1.73
C ASN A 193 -28.72 12.78 -3.06
N ARG A 194 -28.04 13.92 -3.19
CA ARG A 194 -28.14 14.78 -4.36
C ARG A 194 -27.23 14.37 -5.50
N LEU A 195 -26.18 13.59 -5.23
CA LEU A 195 -25.32 13.04 -6.27
C LEU A 195 -26.06 12.05 -7.18
N SER A 196 -27.15 11.45 -6.72
CA SER A 196 -27.98 10.54 -7.52
C SER A 196 -28.61 11.20 -8.77
N ASP A 197 -28.72 12.53 -8.79
CA ASP A 197 -29.24 13.32 -9.92
C ASP A 197 -28.21 13.54 -11.06
N TYR A 198 -26.95 13.13 -10.84
CA TYR A 198 -25.84 13.33 -11.76
C TYR A 198 -25.47 12.05 -12.51
N ASP A 199 -24.91 12.20 -13.72
CA ASP A 199 -24.39 11.07 -14.48
C ASP A 199 -23.06 10.59 -13.91
N LEU A 200 -22.23 11.55 -13.48
CA LEU A 200 -20.91 11.33 -12.88
C LEU A 200 -20.64 12.35 -11.78
N PHE A 201 -19.81 11.97 -10.82
CA PHE A 201 -19.20 12.92 -9.91
C PHE A 201 -17.71 12.66 -9.73
N CYS A 202 -16.95 13.72 -9.45
CA CYS A 202 -15.54 13.66 -9.07
C CYS A 202 -15.40 14.16 -7.63
N HIS A 203 -14.84 13.34 -6.74
CA HIS A 203 -14.57 13.71 -5.36
C HIS A 203 -13.09 13.99 -5.16
N LEU A 204 -12.76 15.18 -4.66
CA LEU A 204 -11.42 15.58 -4.25
C LEU A 204 -11.47 16.24 -2.88
N HIS A 205 -10.34 16.27 -2.19
CA HIS A 205 -10.21 17.01 -0.94
C HIS A 205 -8.85 17.65 -0.78
N SER A 206 -8.76 18.68 0.05
CA SER A 206 -7.48 19.30 0.37
C SER A 206 -6.61 18.32 1.16
N LYS A 207 -5.34 18.16 0.78
CA LYS A 207 -4.41 17.21 1.40
C LYS A 207 -3.02 17.83 1.54
N LYS A 208 -2.45 17.80 2.75
CA LYS A 208 -1.07 18.24 3.01
C LYS A 208 -0.36 17.13 3.79
N SER A 209 0.79 16.67 3.29
CA SER A 209 1.61 15.69 4.00
C SER A 209 2.65 16.44 4.84
N LEU A 210 2.56 16.33 6.17
CA LEU A 210 3.43 17.05 7.12
C LEU A 210 4.55 16.17 7.72
N TYR A 211 4.72 14.94 7.23
CA TYR A 211 5.55 13.90 7.85
C TYR A 211 7.04 14.26 7.95
N SER A 212 7.57 15.09 7.05
CA SER A 212 9.01 15.45 7.01
C SER A 212 9.33 16.81 7.67
N GLY A 213 8.42 17.37 8.46
CA GLY A 213 8.58 18.73 9.03
C GLY A 213 8.51 19.86 7.99
N ARG A 214 8.22 19.54 6.73
CA ARG A 214 7.94 20.45 5.61
C ARG A 214 6.69 19.97 4.90
N GLU A 215 5.90 20.91 4.39
CA GLU A 215 4.72 20.59 3.59
C GLU A 215 5.15 19.89 2.29
N GLN A 216 4.73 18.64 2.10
CA GLN A 216 4.84 17.91 0.85
C GLN A 216 3.46 17.85 0.17
N THR A 217 3.37 18.36 -1.05
CA THR A 217 2.13 18.39 -1.83
C THR A 217 2.13 17.40 -2.99
N GLN A 218 3.25 16.74 -3.29
CA GLN A 218 3.42 15.91 -4.50
C GLN A 218 2.32 14.87 -4.68
N TRP A 219 1.91 14.16 -3.61
CA TRP A 219 0.80 13.20 -3.72
C TRP A 219 -0.54 13.89 -4.03
N SER A 220 -0.80 15.05 -3.44
CA SER A 220 -2.01 15.81 -3.75
C SER A 220 -1.99 16.40 -5.16
N ASP A 221 -0.83 16.88 -5.62
CA ASP A 221 -0.63 17.37 -6.98
C ASP A 221 -0.80 16.25 -8.00
N TYR A 222 -0.26 15.07 -7.74
CA TYR A 222 -0.46 13.86 -8.53
C TYR A 222 -1.94 13.51 -8.70
N LEU A 223 -2.70 13.45 -7.61
CA LEU A 223 -4.13 13.15 -7.65
C LEU A 223 -4.92 14.24 -8.38
N THR A 224 -4.65 15.52 -8.08
CA THR A 224 -5.32 16.66 -8.72
C THR A 224 -5.04 16.72 -10.22
N GLU A 225 -3.81 16.41 -10.63
CA GLU A 225 -3.41 16.37 -12.04
C GLU A 225 -4.24 15.34 -12.82
N TYR A 226 -4.32 14.11 -12.32
CA TYR A 226 -4.94 12.98 -13.04
C TYR A 226 -6.44 12.79 -12.81
N LEU A 227 -7.03 13.57 -11.89
CA LEU A 227 -8.47 13.62 -11.68
C LEU A 227 -9.12 14.87 -12.26
N LEU A 228 -8.45 16.02 -12.27
CA LEU A 228 -9.14 17.28 -12.60
C LEU A 228 -8.40 18.18 -13.59
N ARG A 229 -7.08 18.28 -13.49
CA ARG A 229 -6.31 19.34 -14.16
C ARG A 229 -5.78 18.95 -15.54
N ASP A 230 -5.37 17.70 -15.78
CA ASP A 230 -4.82 17.28 -17.07
C ASP A 230 -5.94 17.11 -18.11
N PRO A 231 -6.03 17.98 -19.13
CA PRO A 231 -7.12 17.94 -20.09
C PRO A 231 -7.07 16.71 -21.00
N ALA A 232 -5.89 16.13 -21.25
CA ALA A 232 -5.76 14.93 -22.06
C ALA A 232 -6.31 13.71 -21.31
N VAL A 233 -5.99 13.60 -20.03
CA VAL A 233 -6.50 12.52 -19.16
C VAL A 233 -7.99 12.70 -18.90
N VAL A 234 -8.46 13.90 -18.51
CA VAL A 234 -9.90 14.13 -18.23
C VAL A 234 -10.78 13.93 -19.47
N THR A 235 -10.31 14.35 -20.65
CA THR A 235 -11.02 14.06 -21.91
C THR A 235 -11.21 12.55 -22.12
N LYS A 236 -10.15 11.77 -21.88
CA LYS A 236 -10.18 10.31 -22.00
C LYS A 236 -11.05 9.65 -20.93
N ILE A 237 -11.07 10.15 -19.68
CA ILE A 237 -11.97 9.68 -18.61
C ILE A 237 -13.43 9.83 -19.06
N LEU A 238 -13.82 11.02 -19.53
CA LEU A 238 -15.20 11.27 -19.97
C LEU A 238 -15.57 10.38 -21.16
N ASN A 239 -14.65 10.21 -22.11
CA ASN A 239 -14.84 9.29 -23.24
C ASN A 239 -14.99 7.83 -22.78
N ALA A 240 -14.23 7.41 -21.76
CA ALA A 240 -14.34 6.08 -21.18
C ALA A 240 -15.73 5.85 -20.57
N PHE A 241 -16.21 6.76 -19.70
CA PHE A 241 -17.56 6.66 -19.13
C PHE A 241 -18.68 6.78 -20.18
N LEU A 242 -18.47 7.46 -21.30
CA LEU A 242 -19.50 7.51 -22.36
C LEU A 242 -19.57 6.23 -23.18
N LYS A 243 -18.40 5.63 -23.46
CA LYS A 243 -18.29 4.46 -24.34
C LYS A 243 -18.58 3.16 -23.60
N ASP A 244 -18.17 3.07 -22.34
CA ASP A 244 -18.26 1.87 -21.52
C ASP A 244 -19.23 2.09 -20.34
N PRO A 245 -20.47 1.58 -20.44
CA PRO A 245 -21.45 1.71 -19.37
C PRO A 245 -21.05 0.96 -18.10
N ASP A 246 -20.16 -0.04 -18.21
CA ASP A 246 -19.75 -0.89 -17.09
C ASP A 246 -18.70 -0.19 -16.23
N ILE A 247 -18.05 0.88 -16.67
CA ILE A 247 -17.10 1.61 -15.81
C ILE A 247 -17.87 2.36 -14.72
N GLY A 248 -17.62 2.01 -13.47
CA GLY A 248 -18.28 2.58 -12.30
C GLY A 248 -17.44 3.60 -11.55
N ILE A 249 -16.13 3.37 -11.47
CA ILE A 249 -15.20 4.20 -10.71
C ILE A 249 -13.87 4.34 -11.46
N TYR A 250 -13.26 5.53 -11.39
CA TYR A 250 -11.95 5.82 -11.95
C TYR A 250 -11.05 6.55 -10.94
N TYR A 251 -9.78 6.17 -10.91
CA TYR A 251 -8.71 6.86 -10.20
C TYR A 251 -7.33 6.47 -10.79
N PRO A 252 -6.29 7.31 -10.70
CA PRO A 252 -4.96 6.92 -11.16
C PRO A 252 -4.40 5.77 -10.31
N THR A 253 -3.45 5.00 -10.85
CA THR A 253 -2.68 4.03 -10.06
C THR A 253 -2.03 4.71 -8.86
N THR A 254 -1.70 3.95 -7.82
CA THR A 254 -1.19 4.52 -6.56
C THR A 254 0.05 5.39 -6.80
N PHE A 255 0.15 6.49 -6.03
CA PHE A 255 1.26 7.41 -6.11
C PHE A 255 2.59 6.67 -5.95
N TRP A 256 3.46 6.79 -6.94
CA TRP A 256 4.65 5.96 -7.14
C TRP A 256 5.68 6.00 -5.99
N MET A 257 5.71 7.08 -5.19
CA MET A 257 6.58 7.17 -4.01
C MET A 257 5.98 6.57 -2.73
N MET A 258 4.79 5.97 -2.79
CA MET A 258 4.23 5.22 -1.66
C MET A 258 4.99 3.91 -1.41
N PRO A 259 4.98 3.40 -0.17
CA PRO A 259 5.56 2.10 0.16
C PRO A 259 5.01 0.98 -0.72
N SER A 260 5.79 -0.08 -0.97
CA SER A 260 5.39 -1.20 -1.83
C SER A 260 4.08 -1.86 -1.40
N TRP A 261 3.81 -1.89 -0.09
CA TRP A 261 2.64 -2.48 0.53
C TRP A 261 1.42 -1.57 0.61
N VAL A 262 1.46 -0.35 0.06
CA VAL A 262 0.37 0.63 0.18
C VAL A 262 -0.99 0.10 -0.25
N ASN A 263 -1.05 -0.78 -1.25
CA ASN A 263 -2.29 -1.40 -1.73
C ASN A 263 -2.76 -2.58 -0.88
N HIS A 264 -2.29 -2.71 0.36
CA HIS A 264 -2.71 -3.73 1.31
C HIS A 264 -3.86 -3.24 2.22
N VAL A 265 -4.63 -4.16 2.81
CA VAL A 265 -5.68 -3.87 3.80
C VAL A 265 -5.13 -3.30 5.12
N THR A 266 -3.85 -3.54 5.38
CA THR A 266 -3.07 -3.09 6.55
C THR A 266 -3.80 -3.34 7.87
N CYS A 267 -3.64 -2.47 8.87
CA CYS A 267 -4.40 -2.49 10.12
C CYS A 267 -5.93 -2.26 9.95
N ASN A 268 -6.45 -2.05 8.73
CA ASN A 268 -7.87 -1.83 8.49
C ASN A 268 -8.70 -3.10 8.32
N LYS A 269 -8.07 -4.29 8.28
CA LYS A 269 -8.77 -5.56 8.07
C LYS A 269 -10.00 -5.74 8.96
N GLY A 270 -9.89 -5.41 10.25
CA GLY A 270 -11.01 -5.46 11.20
C GLY A 270 -12.15 -4.47 10.86
N TYR A 271 -11.81 -3.23 10.51
CA TYR A 271 -12.80 -2.22 10.09
C TYR A 271 -13.44 -2.54 8.74
N MET A 272 -12.69 -3.17 7.82
CA MET A 272 -13.21 -3.62 6.52
C MET A 272 -14.26 -4.71 6.70
N LYS A 273 -14.08 -5.64 7.65
CA LYS A 273 -15.09 -6.65 7.97
C LYS A 273 -16.45 -6.03 8.30
N SER A 274 -16.47 -4.97 9.11
CA SER A 274 -17.71 -4.24 9.40
C SER A 274 -18.36 -3.61 8.16
N TRP A 275 -17.56 -3.18 7.18
CA TRP A 275 -18.09 -2.68 5.91
C TRP A 275 -18.58 -3.80 5.00
N TYR A 276 -17.89 -4.94 4.96
CA TYR A 276 -18.34 -6.13 4.23
C TYR A 276 -19.72 -6.57 4.71
N GLU A 277 -19.91 -6.66 6.02
CA GLU A 277 -21.21 -7.00 6.62
C GLU A 277 -22.29 -5.95 6.29
N LYS A 278 -21.97 -4.65 6.43
CA LYS A 278 -22.93 -3.54 6.17
C LYS A 278 -23.34 -3.39 4.70
N LEU A 279 -22.50 -3.86 3.78
CA LEU A 279 -22.69 -3.71 2.33
C LEU A 279 -22.98 -5.04 1.63
N GLY A 280 -22.93 -6.17 2.33
CA GLY A 280 -23.09 -7.50 1.73
C GLY A 280 -21.95 -7.88 0.80
N LEU A 281 -20.73 -7.36 1.03
CA LEU A 281 -19.56 -7.64 0.18
C LEU A 281 -18.88 -8.94 0.58
N PRO A 282 -18.34 -9.71 -0.38
CA PRO A 282 -17.44 -10.82 -0.05
C PRO A 282 -16.12 -10.30 0.52
N GLU A 283 -15.45 -11.12 1.33
CA GLU A 283 -14.08 -10.81 1.75
C GLU A 283 -13.13 -10.81 0.54
N SER A 284 -12.25 -9.82 0.49
CA SER A 284 -11.23 -9.68 -0.55
C SER A 284 -9.89 -10.31 -0.15
N THR A 285 -8.95 -10.35 -1.10
CA THR A 285 -7.53 -10.59 -0.83
C THR A 285 -6.93 -9.42 -0.06
N ASP A 286 -5.81 -9.65 0.63
CA ASP A 286 -5.21 -8.60 1.45
C ASP A 286 -4.56 -7.48 0.61
N PHE A 287 -4.17 -7.75 -0.64
CA PHE A 287 -3.85 -6.73 -1.64
C PHE A 287 -5.05 -6.45 -2.54
N LEU A 288 -5.37 -5.17 -2.74
CA LEU A 288 -6.52 -4.72 -3.53
C LEU A 288 -6.32 -3.33 -4.16
N SER A 289 -6.98 -3.10 -5.30
CA SER A 289 -7.07 -1.77 -5.90
C SER A 289 -8.10 -0.94 -5.16
N TYR A 290 -7.69 0.27 -4.77
CA TYR A 290 -8.57 1.26 -4.15
C TYR A 290 -8.05 2.68 -4.44
N PRO A 291 -8.91 3.73 -4.38
CA PRO A 291 -8.52 5.10 -4.66
C PRO A 291 -7.65 5.68 -3.54
N ALA A 292 -6.38 5.25 -3.47
CA ALA A 292 -5.44 5.66 -2.43
C ALA A 292 -5.26 7.18 -2.39
N GLY A 293 -5.74 7.78 -1.30
CA GLY A 293 -5.90 9.21 -1.10
C GLY A 293 -7.36 9.68 -1.08
N GLY A 294 -8.35 8.82 -1.23
CA GLY A 294 -9.77 9.12 -1.10
C GLY A 294 -10.32 10.05 -2.19
N MET A 295 -9.74 10.06 -3.38
CA MET A 295 -10.15 10.92 -4.50
C MET A 295 -10.35 10.11 -5.78
N PHE A 296 -11.48 10.30 -6.46
CA PHE A 296 -11.90 9.47 -7.59
C PHE A 296 -13.02 10.13 -8.41
N TRP A 297 -13.24 9.62 -9.62
CA TRP A 297 -14.49 9.78 -10.36
C TRP A 297 -15.38 8.57 -10.17
N ALA A 298 -16.70 8.75 -10.10
CA ALA A 298 -17.63 7.63 -10.09
C ALA A 298 -18.97 7.94 -10.74
N ARG A 299 -19.64 6.89 -11.23
CA ARG A 299 -21.08 6.89 -11.39
C ARG A 299 -21.73 6.78 -10.01
N PRO A 300 -22.73 7.61 -9.68
CA PRO A 300 -23.43 7.46 -8.40
C PRO A 300 -23.99 6.04 -8.17
N LYS A 301 -24.49 5.40 -9.23
CA LYS A 301 -25.02 4.03 -9.19
C LYS A 301 -23.98 2.97 -8.82
N ALA A 302 -22.70 3.19 -9.11
CA ALA A 302 -21.64 2.25 -8.76
C ALA A 302 -21.38 2.23 -7.24
N LEU A 303 -21.73 3.31 -6.54
CA LEU A 303 -21.56 3.43 -5.09
C LEU A 303 -22.90 3.36 -4.33
N LYS A 304 -23.90 2.72 -4.94
CA LYS A 304 -25.15 2.35 -4.27
C LYS A 304 -24.83 1.48 -3.04
N GLY A 305 -25.53 1.69 -1.93
CA GLY A 305 -25.25 1.11 -0.63
C GLY A 305 -24.47 2.05 0.29
N ILE A 306 -23.77 3.05 -0.28
CA ILE A 306 -23.17 4.17 0.44
C ILE A 306 -23.91 5.47 0.08
N LEU A 307 -24.07 5.82 -1.19
CA LEU A 307 -24.63 7.14 -1.56
C LEU A 307 -26.14 7.29 -1.38
N ASP A 308 -26.88 6.19 -1.25
CA ASP A 308 -28.34 6.17 -1.06
C ASP A 308 -28.75 6.03 0.41
N LYS A 309 -27.78 6.06 1.34
CA LYS A 309 -28.02 6.08 2.79
C LYS A 309 -27.99 7.50 3.33
N THR A 310 -28.82 7.75 4.35
CA THR A 310 -28.76 8.99 5.12
C THR A 310 -27.72 8.86 6.22
N TYR A 311 -26.79 9.81 6.27
CA TYR A 311 -25.79 9.91 7.33
C TYR A 311 -25.98 11.17 8.15
N THR A 312 -25.56 11.10 9.39
CA THR A 312 -25.31 12.25 10.25
C THR A 312 -23.84 12.23 10.71
N TYR A 313 -23.34 13.35 11.24
CA TYR A 313 -21.96 13.41 11.67
C TYR A 313 -21.65 12.44 12.83
N GLU A 314 -22.66 12.03 13.61
CA GLU A 314 -22.57 11.03 14.68
C GLU A 314 -22.23 9.63 14.17
N ASN A 315 -22.40 9.35 12.87
CA ASN A 315 -21.99 8.08 12.28
C ASN A 315 -20.48 7.97 12.05
N PHE A 316 -19.73 9.06 12.22
CA PHE A 316 -18.29 9.12 11.99
C PHE A 316 -17.54 9.36 13.31
N PRO A 317 -16.31 8.86 13.43
CA PRO A 317 -15.52 9.03 14.65
C PRO A 317 -15.04 10.48 14.78
N ASP A 318 -14.78 10.89 16.01
CA ASP A 318 -14.18 12.19 16.32
C ASP A 318 -12.70 12.24 15.95
N GLU A 319 -12.20 13.44 15.67
CA GLU A 319 -10.78 13.72 15.44
C GLU A 319 -10.04 13.95 16.78
N PRO A 320 -8.72 13.67 16.87
CA PRO A 320 -7.83 13.26 15.79
C PRO A 320 -7.86 11.75 15.53
N LEU A 321 -7.95 11.39 14.26
CA LEU A 321 -7.79 10.02 13.79
C LEU A 321 -6.33 9.68 13.46
N PRO A 322 -5.92 8.39 13.58
CA PRO A 322 -4.59 7.95 13.16
C PRO A 322 -4.37 8.12 11.65
N ASN A 323 -3.13 8.06 11.19
CA ASN A 323 -2.79 8.21 9.77
C ASN A 323 -3.41 7.11 8.89
N ASP A 324 -3.51 5.89 9.41
CA ASP A 324 -4.23 4.74 8.85
C ASP A 324 -4.91 3.97 10.00
N GLY A 325 -5.81 3.03 9.72
CA GLY A 325 -6.45 2.21 10.76
C GLY A 325 -7.71 2.84 11.34
N SER A 326 -8.67 3.19 10.48
CA SER A 326 -9.97 3.71 10.90
C SER A 326 -11.09 3.23 9.97
N MET A 327 -12.34 3.37 10.40
CA MET A 327 -13.48 3.04 9.54
C MET A 327 -13.51 3.84 8.23
N LEU A 328 -12.91 5.03 8.18
CA LEU A 328 -12.85 5.87 6.98
C LEU A 328 -11.80 5.37 5.98
N HIS A 329 -10.66 4.87 6.48
CA HIS A 329 -9.64 4.23 5.65
C HIS A 329 -10.09 2.85 5.14
N ALA A 330 -10.90 2.15 5.95
CA ALA A 330 -11.58 0.94 5.50
C ALA A 330 -12.65 1.27 4.43
N LEU A 331 -13.42 2.35 4.62
CA LEU A 331 -14.39 2.83 3.64
C LEU A 331 -13.71 3.11 2.28
N GLU A 332 -12.59 3.82 2.30
CA GLU A 332 -11.76 4.10 1.12
C GLU A 332 -11.39 2.82 0.35
N ARG A 333 -10.96 1.78 1.07
CA ARG A 333 -10.53 0.49 0.51
C ARG A 333 -11.67 -0.34 -0.08
N VAL A 334 -12.91 -0.18 0.40
CA VAL A 334 -14.05 -0.95 -0.10
C VAL A 334 -14.76 -0.30 -1.29
N LEU A 335 -14.45 0.94 -1.67
CA LEU A 335 -15.15 1.64 -2.76
C LEU A 335 -15.05 0.90 -4.11
N GLY A 336 -13.87 0.39 -4.43
CA GLY A 336 -13.64 -0.40 -5.64
C GLY A 336 -14.44 -1.70 -5.64
N LEU A 337 -14.37 -2.44 -4.53
CA LEU A 337 -15.11 -3.69 -4.32
C LEU A 337 -16.63 -3.46 -4.37
N LEU A 338 -17.12 -2.33 -3.85
CA LEU A 338 -18.53 -1.97 -3.92
C LEU A 338 -18.98 -1.69 -5.36
N ALA A 339 -18.15 -1.01 -6.15
CA ALA A 339 -18.44 -0.81 -7.56
C ALA A 339 -18.57 -2.15 -8.30
N GLU A 340 -17.63 -3.07 -8.07
CA GLU A 340 -17.65 -4.43 -8.62
C GLU A 340 -18.87 -5.24 -8.18
N HIS A 341 -19.20 -5.18 -6.90
CA HIS A 341 -20.39 -5.82 -6.36
C HIS A 341 -21.68 -5.29 -6.98
N ASN A 342 -21.74 -3.99 -7.28
CA ASN A 342 -22.87 -3.35 -7.97
C ASN A 342 -22.87 -3.58 -9.50
N GLY A 343 -22.00 -4.46 -10.02
CA GLY A 343 -21.94 -4.82 -11.43
C GLY A 343 -21.11 -3.87 -12.31
N TYR A 344 -20.24 -3.05 -11.71
CA TYR A 344 -19.38 -2.11 -12.43
C TYR A 344 -17.90 -2.49 -12.35
N SER A 345 -17.13 -2.17 -13.38
CA SER A 345 -15.68 -2.26 -13.41
C SER A 345 -14.99 -0.99 -12.89
N GLN A 346 -13.76 -1.17 -12.43
CA GLN A 346 -12.84 -0.09 -12.08
C GLN A 346 -11.95 0.28 -13.27
N LEU A 347 -11.63 1.56 -13.44
CA LEU A 347 -10.71 2.06 -14.45
C LEU A 347 -9.54 2.81 -13.80
N PHE A 348 -8.33 2.57 -14.30
CA PHE A 348 -7.12 3.22 -13.84
C PHE A 348 -6.41 3.98 -14.96
N TYR A 349 -5.67 5.00 -14.58
CA TYR A 349 -4.64 5.62 -15.43
C TYR A 349 -3.28 5.37 -14.81
N HIS A 350 -2.35 4.81 -15.58
CA HIS A 350 -0.97 4.54 -15.16
C HIS A 350 -0.03 5.62 -15.71
N PRO A 351 0.39 6.61 -14.90
CA PRO A 351 1.10 7.78 -15.40
C PRO A 351 2.50 7.50 -15.94
N ALA A 352 3.18 6.44 -15.52
CA ALA A 352 4.51 6.14 -16.04
C ALA A 352 4.47 5.75 -17.52
N SER A 353 3.42 5.02 -17.95
CA SER A 353 3.23 4.60 -19.34
C SER A 353 2.21 5.45 -20.12
N GLY A 354 1.48 6.35 -19.45
CA GLY A 354 0.44 7.18 -20.07
C GLY A 354 -0.80 6.40 -20.55
N ARG A 355 -1.07 5.23 -19.96
CA ARG A 355 -2.11 4.29 -20.43
C ARG A 355 -3.27 4.18 -19.45
N PHE A 356 -4.47 4.02 -20.00
CA PHE A 356 -5.63 3.57 -19.24
C PHE A 356 -5.66 2.04 -19.18
N THR A 357 -6.23 1.50 -18.11
CA THR A 357 -6.24 0.05 -17.86
C THR A 357 -7.33 -0.34 -16.84
N LYS A 358 -7.83 -1.57 -16.92
CA LYS A 358 -8.62 -2.26 -15.89
C LYS A 358 -7.78 -3.31 -15.15
N ASP A 359 -6.49 -3.44 -15.48
CA ASP A 359 -5.57 -4.39 -14.88
C ASP A 359 -5.22 -3.98 -13.44
N GLN A 360 -5.73 -4.75 -12.48
CA GLN A 360 -5.53 -4.51 -11.05
C GLN A 360 -4.16 -5.00 -10.54
N SER A 361 -3.38 -5.73 -11.35
CA SER A 361 -2.08 -6.28 -10.91
C SER A 361 -1.02 -5.21 -10.61
N TYR A 362 -1.28 -3.93 -10.92
CA TYR A 362 -0.42 -2.82 -10.52
C TYR A 362 -0.23 -2.75 -8.98
N VAL A 363 -1.17 -3.30 -8.20
CA VAL A 363 -1.12 -3.31 -6.73
C VAL A 363 0.10 -4.04 -6.16
N VAL A 364 0.72 -4.92 -6.96
CA VAL A 364 1.96 -5.62 -6.63
C VAL A 364 3.13 -5.24 -7.55
N ALA A 365 3.00 -4.21 -8.39
CA ALA A 365 4.03 -3.79 -9.34
C ALA A 365 5.37 -3.44 -8.67
N ASN A 366 5.34 -2.90 -7.45
CA ASN A 366 6.56 -2.57 -6.71
C ASN A 366 7.36 -3.80 -6.25
N TYR A 367 6.76 -4.99 -6.27
CA TYR A 367 7.45 -6.25 -5.97
C TYR A 367 8.06 -6.89 -7.22
N GLN A 368 7.90 -6.30 -8.41
CA GLN A 368 8.66 -6.67 -9.61
C GLN A 368 10.09 -6.13 -9.50
N ASN A 369 10.88 -6.81 -8.68
CA ASN A 369 12.25 -6.45 -8.34
C ASN A 369 13.11 -7.70 -8.17
N SER A 370 14.39 -7.53 -7.85
CA SER A 370 15.29 -8.62 -7.48
C SER A 370 16.24 -8.21 -6.36
N LEU A 371 16.79 -9.20 -5.65
CA LEU A 371 17.79 -8.95 -4.61
C LEU A 371 19.04 -8.26 -5.17
N ASP A 372 19.50 -8.64 -6.36
CA ASP A 372 20.68 -8.05 -7.00
C ASP A 372 20.53 -6.53 -7.20
N LYS A 373 19.33 -6.07 -7.53
CA LYS A 373 19.02 -4.64 -7.68
C LYS A 373 18.99 -3.92 -6.33
N MET A 374 18.64 -4.62 -5.26
CA MET A 374 18.56 -4.06 -3.90
C MET A 374 19.91 -4.06 -3.19
N LEU A 375 20.80 -5.00 -3.52
CA LEU A 375 22.06 -5.22 -2.81
C LEU A 375 22.91 -3.94 -2.63
N PRO A 376 23.13 -3.09 -3.66
CA PRO A 376 23.93 -1.87 -3.49
C PRO A 376 23.35 -0.87 -2.49
N HIS A 377 22.03 -0.90 -2.28
CA HIS A 377 21.37 -0.09 -1.25
C HIS A 377 21.58 -0.70 0.14
N LEU A 378 21.41 -2.02 0.27
CA LEU A 378 21.58 -2.74 1.53
C LEU A 378 23.02 -2.65 2.06
N GLU A 379 24.03 -2.70 1.19
CA GLU A 379 25.45 -2.54 1.55
C GLU A 379 25.79 -1.16 2.15
N ARG A 380 24.92 -0.16 1.99
CA ARG A 380 25.11 1.19 2.57
C ARG A 380 24.46 1.33 3.95
N ILE A 381 23.68 0.33 4.38
CA ILE A 381 22.99 0.36 5.67
C ILE A 381 23.90 -0.15 6.77
N HIS A 382 24.04 0.57 7.88
CA HIS A 382 24.96 0.14 8.95
C HIS A 382 24.41 -1.06 9.74
N LEU A 383 23.13 -0.99 10.15
CA LEU A 383 22.46 -2.05 10.91
C LEU A 383 21.25 -2.55 10.15
N LEU A 384 21.18 -3.87 9.92
CA LEU A 384 20.01 -4.51 9.33
C LEU A 384 19.36 -5.46 10.33
N SER A 385 18.04 -5.53 10.28
CA SER A 385 17.29 -6.51 11.05
C SER A 385 16.33 -7.30 10.18
N PHE A 386 16.11 -8.56 10.53
CA PHE A 386 15.31 -9.49 9.74
C PHE A 386 14.24 -10.14 10.63
N ASP A 387 13.04 -10.35 10.09
CA ASP A 387 12.11 -11.31 10.67
C ASP A 387 12.60 -12.76 10.48
N VAL A 388 12.04 -13.68 11.27
CA VAL A 388 12.32 -15.11 11.21
C VAL A 388 11.41 -15.81 10.19
N PHE A 389 10.11 -15.84 10.41
CA PHE A 389 9.18 -16.73 9.71
C PHE A 389 8.79 -16.13 8.36
N ASP A 390 8.82 -16.95 7.31
CA ASP A 390 8.60 -16.54 5.93
C ASP A 390 9.55 -15.43 5.41
N THR A 391 10.61 -15.14 6.19
CA THR A 391 11.68 -14.18 5.91
C THR A 391 13.07 -14.83 5.87
N LEU A 392 13.58 -15.40 6.97
CA LEU A 392 14.82 -16.18 6.98
C LEU A 392 14.55 -17.68 6.90
N VAL A 393 13.46 -18.11 7.54
CA VAL A 393 13.02 -19.50 7.58
C VAL A 393 11.68 -19.61 6.87
N ARG A 394 11.42 -20.76 6.25
CA ARG A 394 10.10 -21.13 5.75
C ARG A 394 9.74 -22.52 6.23
N ARG A 395 8.46 -22.83 6.30
CA ARG A 395 8.01 -24.20 6.56
C ARG A 395 7.89 -24.96 5.25
N LYS A 396 8.20 -26.26 5.26
CA LYS A 396 7.99 -27.16 4.11
C LYS A 396 6.56 -27.07 3.56
N PHE A 397 5.58 -26.84 4.44
CA PHE A 397 4.21 -26.51 4.09
C PHE A 397 3.85 -25.17 4.73
N THR A 398 3.35 -24.22 3.95
CA THR A 398 3.16 -22.82 4.40
C THR A 398 2.23 -22.64 5.61
N VAL A 399 1.45 -23.65 5.99
CA VAL A 399 0.44 -23.56 7.07
C VAL A 399 1.12 -23.58 8.44
N PRO A 400 1.09 -22.49 9.23
CA PRO A 400 1.78 -22.42 10.52
C PRO A 400 1.28 -23.43 11.54
N ASP A 401 -0.02 -23.74 11.50
CA ASP A 401 -0.67 -24.66 12.44
C ASP A 401 -0.47 -26.15 12.09
N TYR A 402 0.26 -26.49 11.02
CA TYR A 402 0.40 -27.88 10.60
C TYR A 402 1.16 -28.74 11.62
N ALA A 403 2.14 -28.17 12.33
CA ALA A 403 2.82 -28.87 13.43
C ALA A 403 1.84 -29.25 14.56
N LYS A 404 0.93 -28.34 14.91
CA LYS A 404 -0.15 -28.57 15.90
C LYS A 404 -1.09 -29.67 15.41
N LEU A 405 -1.45 -29.66 14.13
CA LEU A 405 -2.32 -30.70 13.54
C LEU A 405 -1.67 -32.07 13.62
N LYS A 406 -0.38 -32.20 13.28
CA LYS A 406 0.37 -33.46 13.39
C LYS A 406 0.43 -33.96 14.82
N LEU A 407 0.68 -33.08 15.79
CA LEU A 407 0.66 -33.47 17.20
C LEU A 407 -0.73 -33.96 17.63
N GLY A 408 -1.80 -33.28 17.19
CA GLY A 408 -3.17 -33.74 17.38
C GLY A 408 -3.41 -35.14 16.81
N GLN A 409 -2.86 -35.46 15.63
CA GLN A 409 -2.98 -36.79 15.04
C GLN A 409 -2.23 -37.87 15.84
N GLU A 410 -1.07 -37.55 16.39
CA GLU A 410 -0.35 -38.45 17.30
C GLU A 410 -1.17 -38.72 18.57
N LEU A 411 -1.79 -37.69 19.13
CA LEU A 411 -2.66 -37.79 20.31
C LEU A 411 -3.94 -38.60 20.06
N VAL A 412 -4.54 -38.50 18.87
CA VAL A 412 -5.69 -39.34 18.48
C VAL A 412 -5.27 -40.81 18.43
N LYS A 413 -4.12 -41.13 17.84
CA LYS A 413 -3.60 -42.51 17.79
C LYS A 413 -3.32 -43.08 19.18
N GLN A 414 -2.98 -42.22 20.14
CA GLN A 414 -2.77 -42.58 21.54
C GLN A 414 -4.07 -42.64 22.36
N GLY A 415 -5.21 -42.27 21.78
CA GLY A 415 -6.51 -42.25 22.46
C GLY A 415 -6.67 -41.10 23.47
N VAL A 416 -5.82 -40.07 23.41
CA VAL A 416 -5.88 -38.92 24.33
C VAL A 416 -6.99 -37.94 23.94
N ILE A 417 -7.23 -37.78 22.64
CA ILE A 417 -8.26 -36.91 22.08
C ILE A 417 -8.99 -37.61 20.93
N ALA A 418 -10.15 -37.08 20.52
CA ALA A 418 -10.95 -37.67 19.45
C ALA A 418 -10.65 -37.12 18.04
N ASN A 419 -10.25 -35.85 17.92
CA ASN A 419 -10.09 -35.17 16.63
C ASN A 419 -8.86 -34.25 16.64
N PRO A 420 -7.97 -34.31 15.63
CA PRO A 420 -6.78 -33.47 15.60
C PRO A 420 -7.08 -31.97 15.44
N LYS A 421 -8.18 -31.59 14.76
CA LYS A 421 -8.57 -30.18 14.59
C LYS A 421 -9.02 -29.55 15.91
N ASP A 422 -9.66 -30.34 16.78
CA ASP A 422 -10.06 -29.90 18.12
C ASP A 422 -8.83 -29.60 19.00
N PHE A 423 -7.73 -30.34 18.81
CA PHE A 423 -6.47 -30.02 19.47
C PHE A 423 -5.91 -28.69 18.99
N VAL A 424 -5.86 -28.44 17.68
CA VAL A 424 -5.41 -27.14 17.13
C VAL A 424 -6.24 -26.00 17.72
N SER A 425 -7.57 -26.13 17.73
CA SER A 425 -8.46 -25.15 18.34
C SER A 425 -8.16 -24.97 19.84
N THR A 426 -8.03 -26.06 20.59
CA THR A 426 -7.76 -26.01 22.05
C THR A 426 -6.42 -25.33 22.33
N ARG A 427 -5.38 -25.66 21.57
CA ARG A 427 -4.04 -25.07 21.65
C ARG A 427 -4.11 -23.56 21.36
N ASN A 428 -4.79 -23.16 20.28
CA ASN A 428 -4.92 -21.74 19.92
C ASN A 428 -5.73 -20.96 20.98
N THR A 429 -6.77 -21.57 21.55
CA THR A 429 -7.54 -20.98 22.66
C THR A 429 -6.70 -20.83 23.92
N ALA A 430 -5.82 -21.78 24.25
CA ALA A 430 -4.92 -21.65 25.40
C ALA A 430 -3.99 -20.43 25.25
N GLU A 431 -3.36 -20.26 24.09
CA GLU A 431 -2.58 -19.06 23.76
C GLU A 431 -3.41 -17.78 23.88
N PHE A 432 -4.60 -17.75 23.29
CA PHE A 432 -5.46 -16.58 23.33
C PHE A 432 -5.92 -16.24 24.76
N SER A 433 -6.35 -17.23 25.55
CA SER A 433 -6.75 -17.05 26.94
C SER A 433 -5.62 -16.47 27.80
N LEU A 434 -4.37 -16.88 27.56
CA LEU A 434 -3.21 -16.30 28.26
C LEU A 434 -3.01 -14.83 27.87
N ARG A 435 -3.13 -14.48 26.59
CA ARG A 435 -3.09 -13.08 26.14
C ARG A 435 -4.22 -12.26 26.75
N GLU A 436 -5.44 -12.78 26.82
CA GLU A 436 -6.57 -12.11 27.48
C GLU A 436 -6.32 -11.90 28.98
N LYS A 437 -5.83 -12.92 29.69
CA LYS A 437 -5.45 -12.81 31.12
C LYS A 437 -4.39 -11.72 31.34
N ALA A 438 -3.45 -11.59 30.40
CA ALA A 438 -2.43 -10.54 30.39
C ALA A 438 -2.93 -9.18 29.83
N LYS A 439 -4.22 -9.05 29.49
CA LYS A 439 -4.81 -7.85 28.86
C LYS A 439 -4.05 -7.41 27.61
N PHE A 440 -3.56 -8.38 26.84
CA PHE A 440 -2.75 -8.18 25.63
C PHE A 440 -1.47 -7.36 25.85
N GLN A 441 -0.96 -7.32 27.09
CA GLN A 441 0.34 -6.75 27.41
C GLN A 441 1.42 -7.84 27.35
N GLY A 442 2.57 -7.51 26.76
CA GLY A 442 3.64 -8.47 26.52
C GLY A 442 3.31 -9.51 25.44
N ASP A 443 3.91 -10.69 25.55
CA ASP A 443 3.57 -11.85 24.73
C ASP A 443 3.66 -13.14 25.56
N VAL A 444 3.06 -14.20 25.03
CA VAL A 444 3.01 -15.49 25.71
C VAL A 444 4.23 -16.34 25.41
N ARG A 445 4.62 -17.18 26.36
CA ARG A 445 5.69 -18.17 26.20
C ARG A 445 5.09 -19.54 25.95
N ILE A 446 5.75 -20.34 25.12
CA ILE A 446 5.26 -21.69 24.80
C ILE A 446 5.15 -22.58 26.04
N GLU A 447 6.01 -22.38 27.03
CA GLU A 447 5.97 -23.07 28.32
C GLU A 447 4.63 -22.81 29.05
N ASP A 448 4.20 -21.55 29.11
CA ASP A 448 2.94 -21.15 29.78
C ASP A 448 1.72 -21.70 29.01
N ILE A 449 1.79 -21.71 27.67
CA ILE A 449 0.74 -22.28 26.82
C ILE A 449 0.55 -23.76 27.13
N TYR A 450 1.64 -24.51 27.29
CA TYR A 450 1.58 -25.94 27.54
C TYR A 450 1.22 -26.32 28.98
N VAL A 451 1.45 -25.43 29.95
CA VAL A 451 0.87 -25.57 31.30
C VAL A 451 -0.65 -25.46 31.25
N GLU A 452 -1.18 -24.41 30.62
CA GLU A 452 -2.62 -24.21 30.45
C GLU A 452 -3.27 -25.34 29.61
N LEU A 453 -2.58 -25.80 28.55
CA LEU A 453 -3.07 -26.88 27.69
C LEU A 453 -3.11 -28.23 28.41
N ALA A 454 -2.11 -28.54 29.24
CA ALA A 454 -2.10 -29.76 30.04
C ALA A 454 -3.29 -29.82 31.00
N GLU A 455 -3.60 -28.70 31.67
CA GLU A 455 -4.79 -28.60 32.53
C GLU A 455 -6.09 -28.86 31.76
N ARG A 456 -6.24 -28.25 30.57
CA ARG A 456 -7.43 -28.44 29.71
C ARG A 456 -7.60 -29.88 29.21
N LEU A 457 -6.50 -30.61 29.05
CA LEU A 457 -6.49 -32.00 28.60
C LEU A 457 -6.44 -33.01 29.76
N ASN A 458 -6.49 -32.56 31.02
CA ASN A 458 -6.31 -33.39 32.22
C ASN A 458 -4.99 -34.19 32.21
N LEU A 459 -3.91 -33.57 31.75
CA LEU A 459 -2.56 -34.14 31.70
C LEU A 459 -1.69 -33.57 32.82
N SER A 460 -0.65 -34.31 33.21
CA SER A 460 0.37 -33.82 34.15
C SER A 460 1.25 -32.74 33.51
N LYS A 461 1.95 -31.95 34.33
CA LYS A 461 2.90 -30.93 33.84
C LYS A 461 4.03 -31.55 33.02
N GLU A 462 4.51 -32.73 33.41
CA GLU A 462 5.53 -33.48 32.69
C GLU A 462 5.03 -33.92 31.31
N GLN A 463 3.77 -34.38 31.23
CA GLN A 463 3.14 -34.70 29.94
C GLN A 463 3.00 -33.44 29.07
N GLY A 464 2.57 -32.31 29.64
CA GLY A 464 2.53 -31.02 28.93
C GLY A 464 3.89 -30.62 28.34
N GLN A 465 4.96 -30.77 29.13
CA GLN A 465 6.33 -30.50 28.69
C GLN A 465 6.77 -31.42 27.54
N LEU A 466 6.39 -32.69 27.55
CA LEU A 466 6.66 -33.63 26.46
C LEU A 466 5.92 -33.22 25.18
N LEU A 467 4.66 -32.82 25.29
CA LEU A 467 3.88 -32.35 24.14
C LEU A 467 4.46 -31.04 23.57
N MET A 468 4.91 -30.13 24.43
CA MET A 468 5.56 -28.90 23.99
C MET A 468 6.81 -29.17 23.15
N ASN A 469 7.68 -30.04 23.66
CA ASN A 469 8.89 -30.44 22.95
C ASN A 469 8.53 -31.11 21.62
N ARG A 470 7.48 -31.94 21.60
CA ARG A 470 7.02 -32.61 20.39
C ARG A 470 6.43 -31.66 19.35
N GLU A 471 5.65 -30.65 19.73
CA GLU A 471 5.19 -29.58 18.81
C GLU A 471 6.39 -28.88 18.16
N PHE A 472 7.39 -28.50 18.97
CA PHE A 472 8.60 -27.87 18.46
C PHE A 472 9.39 -28.79 17.53
N GLU A 473 9.56 -30.07 17.86
CA GLU A 473 10.22 -31.06 17.00
C GLU A 473 9.54 -31.17 15.64
N LEU A 474 8.21 -31.29 15.62
CA LEU A 474 7.41 -31.38 14.39
C LEU A 474 7.54 -30.12 13.53
N ASP A 475 7.49 -28.93 14.15
CA ASP A 475 7.70 -27.68 13.42
C ASP A 475 9.14 -27.57 12.92
N PHE A 476 10.11 -27.86 13.78
CA PHE A 476 11.54 -27.83 13.49
C PHE A 476 11.90 -28.79 12.35
N GLU A 477 11.36 -30.00 12.28
CA GLU A 477 11.53 -30.94 11.16
C GLU A 477 11.14 -30.29 9.82
N MET A 478 10.06 -29.51 9.81
CA MET A 478 9.54 -28.84 8.62
C MET A 478 10.25 -27.53 8.27
N ILE A 479 11.04 -26.95 9.17
CA ILE A 479 11.81 -25.73 8.88
C ILE A 479 12.82 -25.97 7.75
N GLN A 480 12.80 -25.05 6.77
CA GLN A 480 13.67 -24.98 5.61
C GLN A 480 14.22 -23.55 5.46
N PRO A 481 15.39 -23.38 4.82
CA PRO A 481 15.89 -22.04 4.51
C PRO A 481 15.01 -21.34 3.48
N LYS A 482 14.82 -20.03 3.67
CA LYS A 482 14.54 -19.10 2.58
C LYS A 482 15.89 -18.70 1.99
N GLN A 483 16.43 -19.57 1.13
CA GLN A 483 17.86 -19.64 0.79
C GLN A 483 18.46 -18.27 0.41
N GLU A 484 17.79 -17.54 -0.48
CA GLU A 484 18.21 -16.22 -0.94
C GLU A 484 18.38 -15.21 0.21
N MET A 485 17.48 -15.25 1.20
CA MET A 485 17.53 -14.35 2.35
C MET A 485 18.58 -14.77 3.37
N VAL A 486 18.81 -16.07 3.54
CA VAL A 486 19.90 -16.61 4.37
C VAL A 486 21.26 -16.23 3.78
N ASP A 487 21.42 -16.38 2.46
CA ASP A 487 22.64 -16.02 1.75
C ASP A 487 22.91 -14.52 1.86
N LEU A 488 21.88 -13.68 1.69
CA LEU A 488 21.95 -12.24 1.93
C LEU A 488 22.38 -11.91 3.36
N PHE A 489 21.76 -12.56 4.36
CA PHE A 489 22.07 -12.34 5.77
C PHE A 489 23.54 -12.65 6.07
N ASN A 490 24.02 -13.82 5.65
CA ASN A 490 25.41 -14.23 5.84
C ASN A 490 26.38 -13.34 5.07
N TYR A 491 26.04 -12.94 3.85
CA TYR A 491 26.83 -12.01 3.04
C TYR A 491 27.02 -10.66 3.75
N LEU A 492 25.93 -10.05 4.23
CA LEU A 492 25.97 -8.78 4.95
C LEU A 492 26.77 -8.92 6.26
N GLY A 493 26.61 -10.03 6.99
CA GLY A 493 27.40 -10.29 8.19
C GLY A 493 28.89 -10.39 7.88
N ALA A 494 29.27 -11.08 6.80
CA ALA A 494 30.66 -11.19 6.36
C ALA A 494 31.26 -9.85 5.89
N LYS A 495 30.42 -8.92 5.42
CA LYS A 495 30.80 -7.54 5.08
C LYS A 495 30.93 -6.62 6.29
N GLY A 496 30.62 -7.11 7.50
CA GLY A 496 30.77 -6.36 8.75
C GLY A 496 29.55 -5.55 9.17
N HIS A 497 28.38 -5.81 8.56
CA HIS A 497 27.13 -5.19 9.02
C HIS A 497 26.73 -5.70 10.40
N ILE A 498 26.07 -4.84 11.19
CA ILE A 498 25.44 -5.26 12.44
C ILE A 498 24.09 -5.89 12.10
N LEU A 499 23.87 -7.13 12.54
CA LEU A 499 22.67 -7.90 12.21
C LEU A 499 21.82 -8.21 13.44
N TRP A 500 20.53 -7.89 13.36
CA TRP A 500 19.53 -8.28 14.35
C TRP A 500 18.50 -9.22 13.72
N VAL A 501 17.88 -10.06 14.54
CA VAL A 501 16.76 -10.92 14.17
C VAL A 501 15.62 -10.64 15.15
N ILE A 502 14.45 -10.29 14.64
CA ILE A 502 13.33 -9.77 15.43
C ILE A 502 12.04 -10.47 15.03
N SER A 503 11.42 -11.23 15.95
CA SER A 503 10.22 -12.01 15.61
C SER A 503 9.17 -12.04 16.72
N ASP A 504 7.92 -12.03 16.28
CA ASP A 504 6.77 -12.29 17.15
C ASP A 504 6.53 -13.80 17.18
N THR A 505 6.84 -14.43 18.30
CA THR A 505 6.74 -15.87 18.46
C THR A 505 6.66 -16.27 19.92
N TYR A 506 5.86 -17.31 20.20
CA TYR A 506 5.81 -17.98 21.49
C TYR A 506 7.07 -18.80 21.80
N TYR A 507 7.89 -19.12 20.78
CA TYR A 507 9.15 -19.84 20.99
C TYR A 507 10.19 -18.97 21.70
N ASN A 508 11.02 -19.59 22.53
CA ASN A 508 12.11 -18.90 23.23
C ASN A 508 13.36 -18.74 22.33
N CYS A 509 14.33 -17.94 22.79
CA CYS A 509 15.57 -17.67 22.05
C CYS A 509 16.36 -18.94 21.68
N LYS A 510 16.30 -19.99 22.51
CA LYS A 510 17.02 -21.25 22.24
C LYS A 510 16.40 -21.99 21.06
N GLN A 511 15.08 -22.09 21.04
CA GLN A 511 14.30 -22.71 19.96
C GLN A 511 14.48 -21.98 18.62
N VAL A 512 14.31 -20.65 18.63
CA VAL A 512 14.52 -19.84 17.42
C VAL A 512 15.98 -19.90 16.97
N GLY A 513 16.94 -19.85 17.89
CA GLY A 513 18.35 -20.03 17.58
C GLY A 513 18.68 -21.39 16.95
N LEU A 514 18.00 -22.47 17.35
CA LEU A 514 18.13 -23.78 16.69
C LEU A 514 17.61 -23.72 15.26
N MET A 515 16.45 -23.10 15.03
CA MET A 515 15.89 -22.93 13.67
C MET A 515 16.85 -22.15 12.77
N LEU A 516 17.39 -21.03 13.25
CA LEU A 516 18.34 -20.19 12.50
C LEU A 516 19.64 -20.95 12.15
N ARG A 517 20.18 -21.74 13.09
CA ARG A 517 21.32 -22.61 12.81
C ARG A 517 20.99 -23.69 11.78
N LYS A 518 19.81 -24.31 11.86
CA LYS A 518 19.37 -25.34 10.92
C LYS A 518 19.34 -24.81 9.48
N VAL A 519 18.87 -23.58 9.29
CA VAL A 519 18.77 -22.98 7.95
C VAL A 519 20.08 -22.41 7.43
N GLY A 520 21.16 -22.43 8.22
CA GLY A 520 22.50 -22.04 7.77
C GLY A 520 22.92 -20.61 8.13
N ILE A 521 22.27 -19.96 9.10
CA ILE A 521 22.77 -18.68 9.64
C ILE A 521 24.08 -18.95 10.40
N SER A 522 25.18 -18.36 9.92
CA SER A 522 26.54 -18.65 10.41
C SER A 522 27.28 -17.44 10.95
N VAL A 523 26.71 -16.25 10.84
CA VAL A 523 27.30 -14.97 11.30
C VAL A 523 26.71 -14.54 12.66
N PRO A 524 27.40 -13.70 13.45
CA PRO A 524 26.86 -13.18 14.71
C PRO A 524 25.63 -12.29 14.51
N TYR A 525 24.67 -12.38 15.42
CA TYR A 525 23.48 -11.53 15.42
C TYR A 525 22.91 -11.34 16.84
N ARG A 526 22.15 -10.26 17.03
CA ARG A 526 21.30 -10.05 18.21
C ARG A 526 19.92 -10.65 17.94
N LEU A 527 19.42 -11.50 18.84
CA LEU A 527 18.10 -12.12 18.71
C LEU A 527 17.11 -11.47 19.69
N LEU A 528 15.98 -10.99 19.15
CA LEU A 528 14.86 -10.42 19.89
C LEU A 528 13.61 -11.24 19.54
N VAL A 529 13.07 -11.97 20.52
CA VAL A 529 11.81 -12.71 20.35
C VAL A 529 10.78 -12.21 21.34
N SER A 530 9.55 -12.02 20.89
CA SER A 530 8.50 -11.37 21.68
C SER A 530 8.22 -12.05 23.01
N SER A 531 8.26 -13.39 23.05
CA SER A 531 8.09 -14.19 24.28
C SER A 531 9.16 -13.91 25.35
N ALA A 532 10.38 -13.58 24.94
CA ALA A 532 11.49 -13.26 25.84
C ALA A 532 11.46 -11.79 26.25
N GLU A 533 11.32 -10.89 25.27
CA GLU A 533 11.35 -9.44 25.47
C GLU A 533 10.07 -8.89 26.09
N GLN A 534 8.98 -9.66 26.06
CA GLN A 534 7.64 -9.22 26.48
C GLN A 534 7.22 -7.93 25.73
N LYS A 535 7.53 -7.90 24.43
CA LYS A 535 7.24 -6.82 23.47
C LYS A 535 6.89 -7.47 22.15
N ARG A 536 5.99 -6.87 21.37
CA ARG A 536 5.52 -7.43 20.08
C ARG A 536 5.67 -6.42 18.95
N LYS A 537 5.95 -6.91 17.75
CA LYS A 537 6.00 -6.12 16.51
C LYS A 537 4.60 -5.69 16.10
N ASP A 538 3.64 -6.60 16.16
CA ASP A 538 2.27 -6.37 15.66
C ASP A 538 1.44 -5.35 16.46
N ASN A 539 1.88 -4.98 17.66
CA ASN A 539 1.32 -3.89 18.46
C ASN A 539 2.28 -2.69 18.62
N GLY A 540 3.44 -2.74 17.95
CA GLY A 540 4.42 -1.65 17.92
C GLY A 540 5.35 -1.55 19.13
N SER A 541 5.12 -2.31 20.21
CA SER A 541 5.91 -2.19 21.44
C SER A 541 7.36 -2.67 21.27
N MET A 542 7.61 -3.65 20.39
CA MET A 542 8.96 -4.07 20.00
C MET A 542 9.68 -2.96 19.24
N TRP A 543 8.99 -2.27 18.35
CA TRP A 543 9.59 -1.20 17.53
C TRP A 543 9.94 0.05 18.35
N GLN A 544 9.18 0.34 19.41
CA GLN A 544 9.54 1.38 20.37
C GLN A 544 10.88 1.05 21.06
N MET A 545 11.03 -0.18 21.55
CA MET A 545 12.27 -0.64 22.17
C MET A 545 13.43 -0.62 21.18
N VAL A 546 13.23 -1.12 19.95
CA VAL A 546 14.25 -1.09 18.89
C VAL A 546 14.69 0.34 18.60
N LYS A 547 13.76 1.30 18.49
CA LYS A 547 14.09 2.71 18.26
C LYS A 547 14.91 3.32 19.40
N GLU A 548 14.60 2.98 20.64
CA GLU A 548 15.37 3.39 21.82
C GLU A 548 16.78 2.78 21.83
N ASP A 549 16.88 1.50 21.48
CA ASP A 549 18.15 0.79 21.37
C ASP A 549 19.04 1.37 20.27
N LEU A 550 18.49 1.64 19.08
CA LEU A 550 19.21 2.29 17.98
C LEU A 550 19.75 3.66 18.40
N LYS A 551 18.94 4.45 19.12
CA LYS A 551 19.37 5.75 19.65
C LYS A 551 20.49 5.59 20.68
N ARG A 552 20.38 4.63 21.59
CA ARG A 552 21.38 4.35 22.63
C ARG A 552 22.71 3.90 22.03
N GLU A 553 22.65 3.13 20.94
CA GLU A 553 23.82 2.63 20.20
C GLU A 553 24.36 3.63 19.16
N GLY A 554 23.73 4.80 19.00
CA GLY A 554 24.16 5.83 18.04
C GLY A 554 23.97 5.44 16.58
N ILE A 555 23.06 4.51 16.28
CA ILE A 555 22.78 4.00 14.94
C ILE A 555 21.84 4.95 14.20
N THR A 556 22.33 5.54 13.10
CA THR A 556 21.56 6.48 12.25
C THR A 556 21.14 5.86 10.91
N SER A 557 21.68 4.71 10.56
CA SER A 557 21.40 3.98 9.31
C SER A 557 20.92 2.58 9.64
N TYR A 558 19.60 2.38 9.54
CA TYR A 558 18.89 1.17 9.94
C TYR A 558 17.85 0.78 8.90
N LEU A 559 17.68 -0.53 8.65
CA LEU A 559 16.62 -1.09 7.82
C LEU A 559 16.08 -2.39 8.43
N HIS A 560 14.76 -2.54 8.49
CA HIS A 560 14.12 -3.82 8.81
C HIS A 560 13.59 -4.53 7.56
N ILE A 561 13.75 -5.86 7.51
CA ILE A 561 13.31 -6.72 6.41
C ILE A 561 12.37 -7.79 6.98
N GLY A 562 11.15 -7.85 6.45
CA GLY A 562 10.15 -8.83 6.89
C GLY A 562 8.98 -8.94 5.92
N ASP A 563 8.14 -9.96 6.12
CA ASP A 563 7.08 -10.33 5.19
C ASP A 563 5.68 -9.91 5.67
N ASN A 564 5.50 -9.61 6.96
CA ASN A 564 4.22 -9.16 7.47
C ASN A 564 4.03 -7.66 7.22
N VAL A 565 3.03 -7.28 6.42
CA VAL A 565 2.80 -5.87 6.08
C VAL A 565 2.57 -5.00 7.31
N VAL A 566 1.83 -5.46 8.31
CA VAL A 566 1.52 -4.63 9.49
C VAL A 566 2.70 -4.62 10.45
N ALA A 567 3.16 -5.81 10.85
CA ALA A 567 4.16 -5.98 11.89
C ALA A 567 5.57 -5.56 11.44
N ASP A 568 5.94 -5.79 10.18
CA ASP A 568 7.32 -5.56 9.70
C ASP A 568 7.46 -4.33 8.80
N ALA A 569 6.35 -3.81 8.26
CA ALA A 569 6.42 -2.71 7.29
C ALA A 569 5.69 -1.45 7.78
N GLN A 570 4.41 -1.54 8.12
CA GLN A 570 3.57 -0.41 8.49
C GLN A 570 3.98 0.19 9.83
N LEU A 571 3.93 -0.58 10.92
CA LEU A 571 4.19 -0.07 12.28
C LEU A 571 5.62 0.48 12.48
N PRO A 572 6.70 -0.20 12.05
CA PRO A 572 8.04 0.39 12.12
C PRO A 572 8.16 1.63 11.21
N GLY A 573 7.55 1.60 10.03
CA GLY A 573 7.50 2.74 9.11
C GLY A 573 6.83 3.97 9.72
N ASP A 574 5.70 3.79 10.39
CA ASP A 574 4.97 4.86 11.09
C ASP A 574 5.80 5.49 12.22
N LEU A 575 6.72 4.72 12.83
CA LEU A 575 7.69 5.19 13.81
C LEU A 575 8.94 5.83 13.20
N GLY A 576 9.02 5.92 11.87
CA GLY A 576 10.14 6.50 11.13
C GLY A 576 11.33 5.57 10.93
N LEU A 577 11.17 4.27 11.12
CA LEU A 577 12.19 3.27 10.80
C LEU A 577 12.07 2.88 9.32
N ALA A 578 13.20 2.76 8.62
CA ALA A 578 13.16 2.30 7.23
C ALA A 578 12.83 0.80 7.17
N THR A 579 12.03 0.42 6.17
CA THR A 579 11.56 -0.96 6.00
C THR A 579 11.71 -1.41 4.54
N MET A 580 11.99 -2.70 4.36
CA MET A 580 11.92 -3.40 3.08
C MET A 580 11.00 -4.61 3.25
N HIS A 581 9.77 -4.46 2.75
CA HIS A 581 8.79 -5.53 2.78
C HIS A 581 9.01 -6.51 1.63
N ILE A 582 8.98 -7.80 1.93
CA ILE A 582 8.98 -8.90 0.95
C ILE A 582 7.62 -9.60 0.98
N LEU A 583 7.17 -10.18 -0.13
CA LEU A 583 5.83 -10.80 -0.15
C LEU A 583 5.79 -12.05 0.74
N HIS A 584 4.77 -12.12 1.60
CA HIS A 584 4.40 -13.37 2.26
C HIS A 584 4.04 -14.42 1.19
N PRO A 585 4.37 -15.72 1.38
CA PRO A 585 4.16 -16.77 0.38
C PRO A 585 2.75 -16.81 -0.24
N ILE A 586 1.71 -16.64 0.58
CA ILE A 586 0.31 -16.63 0.08
C ILE A 586 -0.02 -15.41 -0.79
N ASP A 587 0.53 -14.24 -0.45
CA ASP A 587 0.31 -13.02 -1.23
C ASP A 587 1.03 -13.13 -2.56
N LYS A 588 2.23 -13.72 -2.55
CA LYS A 588 2.97 -14.03 -3.78
C LYS A 588 2.24 -15.03 -4.67
N TRP A 589 1.68 -16.09 -4.08
CA TRP A 589 0.86 -17.06 -4.79
C TRP A 589 -0.33 -16.38 -5.49
N GLN A 590 -1.04 -15.50 -4.79
CA GLN A 590 -2.16 -14.73 -5.35
C GLN A 590 -1.71 -13.72 -6.41
N ALA A 591 -0.59 -13.03 -6.18
CA ALA A 591 0.00 -12.06 -7.12
C ALA A 591 0.38 -12.69 -8.47
N LEU A 592 0.73 -13.98 -8.48
CA LEU A 592 1.02 -14.76 -9.69
C LEU A 592 -0.24 -15.31 -10.38
N GLY A 593 -1.45 -14.99 -9.87
CA GLY A 593 -2.73 -15.40 -10.45
C GLY A 593 -3.14 -16.83 -10.12
N PHE A 594 -2.51 -17.48 -9.14
CA PHE A 594 -2.90 -18.82 -8.71
C PHE A 594 -4.19 -18.80 -7.86
N PRO A 595 -4.96 -19.91 -7.82
CA PRO A 595 -6.25 -19.95 -7.14
C PRO A 595 -6.14 -19.75 -5.62
N VAL A 596 -7.18 -19.19 -5.03
CA VAL A 596 -7.29 -19.07 -3.56
C VAL A 596 -7.49 -20.46 -2.96
N VAL A 597 -6.52 -20.91 -2.16
CA VAL A 597 -6.50 -22.23 -1.49
C VAL A 597 -6.14 -22.06 -0.02
N LEU A 598 -6.32 -23.10 0.80
CA LEU A 598 -6.00 -23.11 2.23
C LEU A 598 -6.72 -21.99 3.02
N LYS A 599 -7.97 -21.70 2.64
CA LYS A 599 -8.88 -20.78 3.35
C LYS A 599 -10.09 -21.52 3.91
N GLY A 600 -10.68 -20.99 4.98
CA GLY A 600 -11.87 -21.57 5.62
C GLY A 600 -11.64 -23.03 6.05
N ASP A 601 -12.62 -23.90 5.75
CA ASP A 601 -12.59 -25.31 6.14
C ASP A 601 -11.40 -26.11 5.58
N SER A 602 -10.84 -25.66 4.46
CA SER A 602 -9.66 -26.29 3.81
C SER A 602 -8.32 -25.93 4.47
N ALA A 603 -8.27 -24.89 5.32
CA ALA A 603 -7.02 -24.37 5.87
C ALA A 603 -6.28 -25.39 6.77
N LEU A 604 -7.03 -26.28 7.43
CA LEU A 604 -6.51 -27.35 8.29
C LEU A 604 -6.82 -28.76 7.75
N ASP A 605 -7.14 -28.88 6.47
CA ASP A 605 -7.24 -30.18 5.81
C ASP A 605 -5.85 -30.67 5.39
N GLU A 606 -5.43 -31.84 5.89
CA GLU A 606 -4.07 -32.32 5.64
C GLU A 606 -3.83 -32.64 4.15
N ALA A 607 -4.82 -33.15 3.43
CA ALA A 607 -4.64 -33.46 2.00
C ALA A 607 -4.42 -32.18 1.20
N GLU A 608 -5.16 -31.11 1.51
CA GLU A 608 -4.98 -29.79 0.90
C GLU A 608 -3.64 -29.15 1.31
N ILE A 609 -3.22 -29.29 2.58
CA ILE A 609 -1.91 -28.82 3.06
C ILE A 609 -0.78 -29.51 2.29
N LEU A 610 -0.84 -30.84 2.15
CA LEU A 610 0.18 -31.61 1.44
C LEU A 610 0.22 -31.27 -0.04
N LYS A 611 -0.94 -31.03 -0.65
CA LYS A 611 -1.10 -30.68 -2.07
C LYS A 611 -0.59 -29.27 -2.37
N TRP A 612 -1.03 -28.25 -1.63
CA TRP A 612 -0.77 -26.85 -1.95
C TRP A 612 0.34 -26.22 -1.11
N GLY A 613 0.45 -26.60 0.15
CA GLY A 613 1.33 -25.94 1.11
C GLY A 613 2.80 -25.99 0.71
N GLY A 614 3.24 -27.09 0.08
CA GLY A 614 4.61 -27.22 -0.45
C GLY A 614 4.86 -26.37 -1.69
N LEU A 615 3.86 -26.25 -2.57
CA LEU A 615 3.95 -25.39 -3.76
C LEU A 615 4.03 -23.92 -3.37
N ILE A 616 3.16 -23.48 -2.46
CA ILE A 616 3.15 -22.10 -1.94
C ILE A 616 4.47 -21.78 -1.25
N SER A 617 4.96 -22.68 -0.38
CA SER A 617 6.25 -22.50 0.30
C SER A 617 7.42 -22.37 -0.69
N ASN A 618 7.43 -23.18 -1.76
CA ASN A 618 8.49 -23.13 -2.76
C ASN A 618 8.45 -21.86 -3.61
N ILE A 619 7.26 -21.37 -3.97
CA ILE A 619 7.09 -20.09 -4.68
C ILE A 619 7.49 -18.91 -3.78
N GLY A 620 7.09 -18.95 -2.51
CA GLY A 620 7.42 -17.95 -1.49
C GLY A 620 8.90 -17.94 -1.08
N ARG A 621 9.72 -18.84 -1.64
CA ARG A 621 11.16 -18.91 -1.37
C ARG A 621 11.89 -17.66 -1.84
N THR A 622 11.57 -17.11 -3.01
CA THR A 622 12.19 -15.87 -3.47
C THR A 622 11.43 -14.64 -2.94
N PRO A 623 12.11 -13.56 -2.51
CA PRO A 623 11.48 -12.41 -1.86
C PRO A 623 10.65 -11.53 -2.79
N PHE A 624 11.02 -11.45 -4.08
CA PHE A 624 10.36 -10.60 -5.07
C PHE A 624 9.70 -11.42 -6.19
N LEU A 625 8.89 -10.77 -7.02
CA LEU A 625 8.23 -11.38 -8.17
C LEU A 625 9.13 -11.48 -9.40
N GLY A 626 10.23 -10.72 -9.45
CA GLY A 626 11.16 -10.72 -10.57
C GLY A 626 12.33 -11.71 -10.44
N ASP A 627 12.37 -12.48 -9.35
CA ASP A 627 13.40 -13.47 -9.02
C ASP A 627 13.08 -14.88 -9.55
#